data_AF-A0AAD1QZ05-F1
#
_entry.id   AF-A0AAD1QZ05-F1
#
_cell.length_a   1.000
_cell.length_b   1.000
_cell.length_c   1.000
_cell.angle_alpha   90.00
_cell.angle_beta   90.00
_cell.angle_gamma   90.00
#
_symmetry.space_group_name_H-M   'P 1'
#
loop_
_entity.id
_entity.type
_entity.pdbx_description
1 polymer ?
#
loop_
_entity_poly.entity_id
_entity_poly.type
_entity_poly.pdbx_seq_one_letter_code
_entity_poly.pdbx_strand_id
1 'polypeptide(L)'
;MKAPIPHLILLYATLTQSLKVVTKRGSADGCTDWSVDYKKYQVLVGEPVRIKCALFYGYIRANYTLAQSAGLSLMWYKSTGPGDFEEPIAFDGIRMSKEEDSIWFRPTVIEDSGLYACVIR
;
A
#
# COMPACT_ATOMS: atom_id res chain seq x y z
N MET A 1 -0.92 -56.21 11.72
CA MET A 1 -1.75 -55.95 10.52
C MET A 1 -1.19 -54.69 9.85
N LYS A 2 -0.43 -54.84 8.76
CA LYS A 2 0.22 -53.73 8.04
C LYS A 2 -0.84 -53.07 7.15
N ALA A 3 -1.09 -51.77 7.37
CA ALA A 3 -1.98 -51.00 6.51
C ALA A 3 -1.45 -51.07 5.05
N PRO A 4 -2.32 -51.26 4.04
CA PRO A 4 -1.84 -51.38 2.67
C PRO A 4 -1.30 -50.02 2.22
N ILE A 5 -0.01 -50.01 1.88
CA ILE A 5 0.76 -48.92 1.29
C ILE A 5 -0.02 -48.11 0.22
N PRO A 6 -0.86 -48.70 -0.66
CA PRO A 6 -1.63 -47.91 -1.64
C PRO A 6 -2.66 -46.96 -1.04
N HIS A 7 -3.24 -47.26 0.14
CA HIS A 7 -4.22 -46.37 0.78
C HIS A 7 -3.57 -45.11 1.36
N LEU A 8 -2.31 -45.20 1.82
CA LEU A 8 -1.57 -44.04 2.32
C LEU A 8 -1.23 -43.07 1.19
N ILE A 9 -0.90 -43.60 0.01
CA ILE A 9 -0.58 -42.81 -1.20
C ILE A 9 -1.83 -42.09 -1.72
N LEU A 10 -2.98 -42.76 -1.72
CA LEU A 10 -4.23 -42.16 -2.17
C LEU A 10 -4.67 -41.02 -1.25
N LEU A 11 -4.51 -41.17 0.06
CA LEU A 11 -4.78 -40.11 1.04
C LEU A 11 -3.88 -38.88 0.83
N TYR A 12 -2.58 -39.10 0.58
CA TYR A 12 -1.64 -38.01 0.27
C TYR A 12 -1.99 -37.28 -1.03
N ALA A 13 -2.43 -37.99 -2.08
CA ALA A 13 -2.84 -37.39 -3.34
C ALA A 13 -4.13 -36.56 -3.23
N THR A 14 -5.08 -36.98 -2.38
CA THR A 14 -6.29 -36.18 -2.12
C THR A 14 -6.02 -34.92 -1.28
N LEU A 15 -5.02 -34.97 -0.39
CA LEU A 15 -4.64 -33.83 0.43
C LEU A 15 -3.96 -32.72 -0.40
N THR A 16 -3.13 -33.09 -1.39
CA THR A 16 -2.44 -32.13 -2.25
C THR A 16 -3.36 -31.45 -3.26
N GLN A 17 -4.43 -32.11 -3.73
CA GLN A 17 -5.46 -31.47 -4.58
C GLN A 17 -6.33 -30.46 -3.83
N SER A 18 -6.32 -30.49 -2.50
CA SER A 18 -7.08 -29.55 -1.65
C SER A 18 -6.30 -28.26 -1.36
N LEU A 19 -4.98 -28.25 -1.61
CA LEU A 19 -4.13 -27.06 -1.46
C LEU A 19 -4.24 -26.20 -2.73
N LYS A 20 -5.25 -25.33 -2.75
CA LYS A 20 -5.24 -24.19 -3.68
C LYS A 20 -4.10 -23.25 -3.29
N VAL A 21 -2.97 -23.33 -3.99
CA VAL A 21 -1.97 -22.27 -3.93
C VAL A 21 -2.57 -21.05 -4.60
N VAL A 22 -3.07 -20.11 -3.79
CA VAL A 22 -3.50 -18.79 -4.27
C VAL A 22 -2.23 -17.97 -4.52
N THR A 23 -1.60 -18.18 -5.67
CA THR A 23 -0.61 -17.21 -6.15
C THR A 23 -1.40 -16.01 -6.67
N LYS A 24 -1.30 -14.86 -5.98
CA LYS A 24 -1.70 -13.56 -6.54
C LYS A 24 -0.79 -13.29 -7.74
N ARG A 25 -1.18 -13.78 -8.93
CA ARG A 25 -0.65 -13.23 -10.19
C ARG A 25 -1.06 -11.76 -10.19
N GLY A 26 -0.09 -10.86 -10.09
CA GLY A 26 -0.34 -9.44 -10.29
C GLY A 26 -1.05 -9.28 -11.63
N SER A 27 -2.26 -8.74 -11.60
CA SER A 27 -2.93 -8.34 -12.82
C SER A 27 -2.03 -7.32 -13.50
N ALA A 28 -1.62 -7.59 -14.74
CA ALA A 28 -0.87 -6.62 -15.55
C ALA A 28 -1.70 -5.35 -15.85
N ASP A 29 -2.99 -5.33 -15.46
CA ASP A 29 -3.93 -4.24 -15.69
C ASP A 29 -4.44 -3.57 -14.39
N GLY A 30 -3.95 -3.96 -13.20
CA GLY A 30 -4.47 -3.44 -11.93
C GLY A 30 -3.41 -3.14 -10.87
N CYS A 31 -3.51 -1.98 -10.21
CA CYS A 31 -2.68 -1.66 -9.04
C CYS A 31 -3.03 -2.60 -7.87
N THR A 32 -2.02 -3.12 -7.16
CA THR A 32 -2.26 -3.84 -5.91
C THR A 32 -2.64 -2.84 -4.84
N ASP A 33 -3.93 -2.77 -4.55
CA ASP A 33 -4.47 -1.98 -3.45
C ASP A 33 -4.33 -2.73 -2.11
N TRP A 34 -3.77 -2.04 -1.10
CA TRP A 34 -3.61 -2.51 0.27
C TRP A 34 -4.68 -1.93 1.22
N SER A 35 -5.65 -1.19 0.69
CA SER A 35 -6.63 -0.41 1.45
C SER A 35 -5.96 0.63 2.36
N VAL A 36 -6.68 1.11 3.36
CA VAL A 36 -6.21 2.14 4.30
C VAL A 36 -5.27 1.53 5.34
N ASP A 37 -4.10 2.15 5.53
CA ASP A 37 -3.13 1.75 6.55
C ASP A 37 -3.71 1.89 7.97
N TYR A 38 -3.22 1.06 8.90
CA TYR A 38 -3.67 1.11 10.29
C TYR A 38 -3.21 2.39 11.00
N LYS A 39 -2.10 3.02 10.57
CA LYS A 39 -1.61 4.27 11.14
C LYS A 39 -2.45 5.44 10.63
N LYS A 40 -3.10 6.14 11.55
CA LYS A 40 -3.90 7.34 11.28
C LYS A 40 -3.17 8.59 11.78
N TYR A 41 -3.22 9.66 11.00
CA TYR A 41 -2.67 10.96 11.36
C TYR A 41 -3.82 11.88 11.81
N GLN A 42 -3.82 12.26 13.09
CA GLN A 42 -4.79 13.19 13.67
C GLN A 42 -4.01 14.36 14.26
N VAL A 43 -4.25 15.56 13.75
CA VAL A 43 -3.45 16.76 14.03
C VAL A 43 -4.37 17.96 14.16
N LEU A 44 -3.99 18.94 14.98
CA LEU A 44 -4.76 20.17 15.11
C LEU A 44 -4.50 21.07 13.90
N VAL A 45 -5.55 21.79 13.47
CA VAL A 45 -5.44 22.79 12.42
C VAL A 45 -4.39 23.84 12.81
N GLY A 46 -3.50 24.18 11.87
CA GLY A 46 -2.39 25.09 12.12
C GLY A 46 -1.10 24.39 12.55
N GLU A 47 -1.13 23.12 12.94
CA GLU A 47 0.07 22.35 13.26
C GLU A 47 0.69 21.72 12.00
N PRO A 48 2.03 21.56 11.96
CA PRO A 48 2.68 20.86 10.87
C PRO A 48 2.51 19.34 10.99
N VAL A 49 2.38 18.64 9.86
CA VAL A 49 2.39 17.17 9.83
C VAL A 49 3.20 16.63 8.67
N ARG A 50 3.90 15.52 8.92
CA ARG A 50 4.59 14.71 7.90
C ARG A 50 3.91 13.35 7.77
N ILE A 51 3.27 13.11 6.64
CA ILE A 51 2.66 11.82 6.32
C ILE A 51 3.65 11.04 5.46
N LYS A 52 3.97 9.80 5.87
CA LYS A 52 4.90 8.92 5.15
C LYS A 52 4.11 7.88 4.36
N CYS A 53 4.61 7.49 3.19
CA CYS A 53 4.01 6.40 2.42
C CYS A 53 4.19 5.07 3.17
N ALA A 54 3.08 4.49 3.62
CA ALA A 54 3.09 3.28 4.44
C ALA A 54 3.73 2.07 3.73
N LEU A 55 3.71 2.03 2.39
CA LEU A 55 4.27 0.93 1.60
C LEU A 55 5.68 0.55 2.07
N PHE A 56 6.56 1.54 2.20
CA PHE A 56 7.97 1.34 2.58
C PHE A 56 8.20 0.95 4.05
N TYR A 57 7.15 0.95 4.89
CA TYR A 57 7.25 0.72 6.34
C TYR A 57 6.46 -0.50 6.82
N GLY A 58 5.96 -1.35 5.92
CA GLY A 58 5.25 -2.55 6.34
C GLY A 58 4.73 -3.45 5.22
N TYR A 59 4.55 -2.93 4.00
CA TYR A 59 3.89 -3.67 2.93
C TYR A 59 4.84 -4.20 1.86
N ILE A 60 5.92 -3.47 1.55
CA ILE A 60 6.93 -3.88 0.57
C ILE A 60 8.31 -4.03 1.21
N ARG A 61 9.15 -4.88 0.63
CA ARG A 61 10.54 -5.12 1.07
C ARG A 61 11.53 -4.22 0.32
N ALA A 62 11.23 -2.93 0.25
CA ALA A 62 12.11 -1.92 -0.33
C ALA A 62 11.93 -0.60 0.43
N ASN A 63 12.95 0.26 0.40
CA ASN A 63 12.84 1.65 0.83
C ASN A 63 12.67 2.56 -0.39
N TYR A 64 12.41 3.85 -0.14
CA TYR A 64 12.18 4.83 -1.20
C TYR A 64 13.37 4.95 -2.16
N THR A 65 14.59 5.05 -1.65
CA THR A 65 15.80 5.20 -2.47
C THR A 65 16.03 3.99 -3.38
N LEU A 66 15.78 2.77 -2.87
CA LEU A 66 15.90 1.54 -3.63
C LEU A 66 14.81 1.44 -4.72
N ALA A 67 13.57 1.83 -4.40
CA ALA A 67 12.51 1.87 -5.39
C ALA A 67 12.83 2.88 -6.51
N GLN A 68 13.33 4.06 -6.15
CA GLN A 68 13.74 5.08 -7.10
C GLN A 68 14.91 4.61 -7.98
N SER A 69 15.93 3.97 -7.41
CA SER A 69 17.07 3.47 -8.19
C SER A 69 16.69 2.31 -9.12
N ALA A 70 15.63 1.57 -8.78
CA ALA A 70 15.02 0.56 -9.65
C ALA A 70 14.12 1.17 -10.76
N GLY A 71 14.03 2.51 -10.84
CA GLY A 71 13.25 3.22 -11.86
C GLY A 71 11.77 3.40 -11.54
N LEU A 72 11.35 3.10 -10.31
CA LEU A 72 9.96 3.32 -9.88
C LEU A 72 9.75 4.78 -9.46
N SER A 73 8.55 5.27 -9.75
CA SER A 73 8.06 6.59 -9.40
C SER A 73 7.04 6.50 -8.27
N LEU A 74 7.16 7.38 -7.27
CA LEU A 74 6.17 7.54 -6.20
C LEU A 74 5.20 8.67 -6.55
N MET A 75 3.91 8.34 -6.64
CA MET A 75 2.81 9.28 -6.88
C MET A 75 1.88 9.32 -5.67
N TRP A 76 1.20 10.45 -5.51
CA TRP A 76 0.27 10.68 -4.41
C TRP A 76 -1.08 11.16 -4.94
N TYR A 77 -2.14 10.61 -4.37
CA TYR A 77 -3.53 10.94 -4.68
C TYR A 77 -4.29 11.22 -3.39
N LYS A 78 -5.35 12.03 -3.49
CA LYS A 78 -6.23 12.37 -2.37
C LYS A 78 -7.67 11.99 -2.72
N SER A 79 -8.39 11.47 -1.73
CA SER A 79 -9.84 11.32 -1.79
C SER A 79 -10.48 11.83 -0.49
N THR A 80 -11.76 12.21 -0.55
CA THR A 80 -12.53 12.68 0.61
C THR A 80 -12.91 11.56 1.56
N GLY A 81 -13.02 10.33 1.06
CA GLY A 81 -13.41 9.16 1.83
C GLY A 81 -13.27 7.84 1.06
N PRO A 82 -13.56 6.71 1.71
CA PRO A 82 -13.47 5.39 1.09
C PRO A 82 -14.49 5.25 -0.05
N GLY A 83 -14.02 4.86 -1.23
CA GLY A 83 -14.85 4.68 -2.43
C GLY A 83 -15.07 5.95 -3.25
N ASP A 84 -14.59 7.11 -2.77
CA ASP A 84 -14.56 8.34 -3.56
C ASP A 84 -13.43 8.30 -4.59
N PHE A 85 -13.55 9.11 -5.64
CA PHE A 85 -12.54 9.20 -6.68
C PHE A 85 -11.23 9.80 -6.13
N GLU A 86 -10.10 9.23 -6.56
CA GLU A 86 -8.77 9.66 -6.17
C GLU A 86 -8.23 10.70 -7.16
N GLU A 87 -7.97 11.91 -6.69
CA GLU A 87 -7.42 12.99 -7.50
C GLU A 87 -5.91 13.15 -7.27
N PRO A 88 -5.10 13.40 -8.32
CA PRO A 88 -3.68 13.63 -8.16
C PRO A 88 -3.42 14.92 -7.37
N ILE A 89 -2.44 14.87 -6.47
CA ILE A 89 -2.13 16.02 -5.61
C ILE A 89 -1.21 17.01 -6.35
N ALA A 90 -1.63 18.27 -6.43
CA ALA A 90 -0.80 19.38 -6.87
C ALA A 90 -0.04 19.97 -5.67
N PHE A 91 1.28 19.77 -5.63
CA PHE A 91 2.14 20.31 -4.57
C PHE A 91 2.54 21.74 -4.88
N ASP A 92 2.28 22.66 -3.95
CA ASP A 92 2.70 24.06 -4.05
C ASP A 92 4.18 24.27 -3.65
N GLY A 93 4.76 23.31 -2.92
CA GLY A 93 6.14 23.35 -2.43
C GLY A 93 6.38 24.30 -1.25
N ILE A 94 5.38 25.09 -0.85
CA ILE A 94 5.46 26.08 0.22
C ILE A 94 4.77 25.52 1.46
N ARG A 95 3.45 25.32 1.38
CA ARG A 95 2.63 24.79 2.46
C ARG A 95 2.55 23.28 2.38
N MET A 96 2.31 22.75 1.18
CA MET A 96 2.19 21.32 0.91
C MET A 96 3.29 20.88 -0.06
N SER A 97 4.28 20.14 0.44
CA SER A 97 5.43 19.69 -0.33
C SER A 97 5.58 18.17 -0.31
N LYS A 98 6.00 17.60 -1.45
CA LYS A 98 6.46 16.22 -1.53
C LYS A 98 7.97 16.19 -1.22
N GLU A 99 8.36 15.48 -0.17
CA GLU A 99 9.76 15.28 0.21
C GLU A 99 10.02 13.79 0.38
N GLU A 100 10.91 13.23 -0.46
CA GLU A 100 11.22 11.81 -0.49
C GLU A 100 9.96 10.93 -0.61
N ASP A 101 9.71 10.11 0.42
CA ASP A 101 8.61 9.17 0.59
C ASP A 101 7.39 9.77 1.31
N SER A 102 7.38 11.09 1.50
CA SER A 102 6.48 11.77 2.42
C SER A 102 5.82 13.00 1.81
N ILE A 103 4.67 13.38 2.36
CA ILE A 103 4.07 14.70 2.18
C ILE A 103 4.25 15.49 3.49
N TRP A 104 4.67 16.74 3.36
CA TRP A 104 4.68 17.71 4.44
C TRP A 104 3.57 18.73 4.28
N PHE A 105 2.92 19.06 5.39
CA PHE A 105 1.99 20.16 5.53
C PHE A 105 2.54 21.13 6.57
N ARG A 106 2.70 22.40 6.18
CA ARG A 106 3.30 23.47 7.00
C ARG A 106 2.58 24.81 6.72
N PRO A 107 1.47 25.12 7.41
CA PRO A 107 0.72 24.27 8.34
C PRO A 107 -0.40 23.46 7.66
N THR A 108 -1.08 22.63 8.45
CA THR A 108 -2.34 21.98 8.06
C THR A 108 -3.53 22.94 8.08
N VAL A 109 -4.48 22.70 7.18
CA VAL A 109 -5.79 23.38 7.10
C VAL A 109 -6.93 22.36 7.18
N ILE A 110 -8.15 22.81 7.44
CA ILE A 110 -9.33 21.93 7.61
C ILE A 110 -9.56 21.08 6.36
N GLU A 111 -9.34 21.68 5.19
CA GLU A 111 -9.51 21.07 3.89
C GLU A 111 -8.51 19.94 3.61
N ASP A 112 -7.42 19.82 4.38
CA ASP A 112 -6.46 18.73 4.25
C ASP A 112 -7.00 17.38 4.77
N SER A 113 -8.17 17.37 5.41
CA SER A 113 -8.82 16.13 5.85
C SER A 113 -9.14 15.22 4.66
N GLY A 114 -8.86 13.92 4.78
CA GLY A 114 -9.13 12.94 3.73
C GLY A 114 -8.22 11.71 3.79
N LEU A 115 -8.27 10.90 2.74
CA LEU A 115 -7.37 9.76 2.53
C LEU A 115 -6.29 10.15 1.54
N TYR A 116 -5.05 9.76 1.84
CA TYR A 116 -3.88 10.01 1.01
C TYR A 116 -3.31 8.68 0.53
N ALA A 117 -3.52 8.36 -0.74
CA ALA A 117 -3.01 7.15 -1.37
C ALA A 117 -1.60 7.41 -1.91
N CYS A 118 -0.65 6.52 -1.57
CA CYS A 118 0.68 6.50 -2.17
C CYS A 118 0.80 5.32 -3.13
N VAL A 119 1.19 5.60 -4.37
CA VAL A 119 1.25 4.63 -5.47
C VAL A 119 2.67 4.59 -6.01
N ILE A 120 3.23 3.39 -6.17
CA ILE A 120 4.52 3.16 -6.84
C ILE A 120 4.28 2.57 -8.22
N ARG A 121 4.91 3.15 -9.26
CA ARG A 121 4.83 2.69 -10.65
C ARG A 121 6.14 2.83 -11.38
#